data_AF-A0A8H4AGH7-F1
#
_entry.id   AF-A0A8H4AGH7-F1
#
_cell.length_a   1.000
_cell.length_b   1.000
_cell.length_c   1.000
_cell.angle_alpha   90.00
_cell.angle_beta   90.00
_cell.angle_gamma   90.00
#
_symmetry.space_group_name_H-M   'P 1'
#
loop_
_entity.id
_entity.type
_entity.pdbx_description
1 polymer ?
#
loop_
_entity_poly.entity_id
_entity_poly.type
_entity_poly.pdbx_seq_one_letter_code
_entity_poly.pdbx_strand_id
1 'polypeptide(L)'
;MSSLSKITRKSKKISPYAKGRRFELKTVQELIKLGFKKVDAFTGAGKEYMHLGGKNDKGRDILCQVAGVTFVIQCKNWTGSNKINREITYAHCEVTRRCAKHYKSVAIGIIVAPSMSAFTPSAIKAAETADDLILLSAIDKLRLHATVNSRNGTFTHFRLP
;
A
#
# COMPACT_ATOMS: atom_id res chain seq x y z
N MET A 1 -9.36 6.72 -56.78
CA MET A 1 -9.43 5.68 -55.72
C MET A 1 -8.26 5.90 -54.77
N SER A 2 -8.47 6.53 -53.61
CA SER A 2 -7.40 6.74 -52.62
C SER A 2 -7.46 5.64 -51.55
N SER A 3 -6.40 4.84 -51.48
CA SER A 3 -6.20 3.83 -50.44
C SER A 3 -5.75 4.52 -49.15
N LEU A 4 -6.69 4.80 -48.25
CA LEU A 4 -6.41 5.08 -46.85
C LEU A 4 -5.94 3.78 -46.18
N SER A 5 -4.62 3.60 -46.09
CA SER A 5 -4.02 2.51 -45.32
C SER A 5 -4.36 2.70 -43.84
N LYS A 6 -5.03 1.69 -43.27
CA LYS A 6 -5.41 1.62 -41.87
C LYS A 6 -4.17 1.72 -41.00
N ILE A 7 -3.94 2.90 -40.40
CA ILE A 7 -3.04 3.06 -39.26
C ILE A 7 -3.70 2.36 -38.06
N THR A 8 -3.53 1.04 -37.96
CA THR A 8 -3.82 0.33 -36.71
C THR A 8 -2.86 0.82 -35.64
N ARG A 9 -3.34 1.68 -34.74
CA ARG A 9 -2.66 2.00 -33.47
C ARG A 9 -2.42 0.68 -32.72
N LYS A 10 -1.22 0.11 -32.83
CA LYS A 10 -0.77 -0.96 -31.93
C LYS A 10 -0.78 -0.38 -30.52
N SER A 11 -1.81 -0.67 -29.72
CA SER A 11 -1.78 -0.35 -28.29
C SER A 11 -0.60 -1.11 -27.68
N LYS A 12 0.48 -0.41 -27.30
CA LYS A 12 1.61 -1.02 -26.60
C LYS A 12 1.06 -1.71 -25.35
N LYS A 13 1.14 -3.05 -25.32
CA LYS A 13 0.76 -3.86 -24.16
C LYS A 13 1.64 -3.45 -22.98
N ILE A 14 1.05 -2.80 -21.98
CA ILE A 14 1.78 -2.34 -20.79
C ILE A 14 2.25 -3.58 -20.01
N SER A 15 3.54 -3.64 -19.67
CA SER A 15 4.11 -4.76 -18.91
C SER A 15 3.49 -4.86 -17.50
N PRO A 16 3.45 -6.06 -16.89
CA PRO A 16 2.98 -6.21 -15.51
C PRO A 16 3.73 -5.29 -14.52
N TYR A 17 5.04 -5.14 -14.70
CA TYR A 17 5.86 -4.23 -13.90
C TYR A 17 5.41 -2.77 -14.05
N ALA A 18 5.20 -2.30 -15.29
CA ALA A 18 4.73 -0.93 -15.52
C ALA A 18 3.30 -0.71 -14.99
N LYS A 19 2.44 -1.73 -14.99
CA LYS A 19 1.13 -1.66 -14.33
C LYS A 19 1.24 -1.58 -12.80
N GLY A 20 2.14 -2.35 -12.20
CA GLY A 20 2.44 -2.28 -10.77
C GLY A 20 2.96 -0.91 -10.38
N ARG A 21 3.98 -0.41 -11.09
CA ARG A 21 4.58 0.90 -10.81
C ARG A 21 3.57 2.06 -10.94
N ARG A 22 2.68 2.00 -11.93
CA ARG A 22 1.59 3.00 -12.06
C ARG A 22 0.64 2.97 -10.87
N PHE A 23 0.35 1.78 -10.33
CA PHE A 23 -0.51 1.64 -9.16
C PHE A 23 0.17 2.19 -7.90
N GLU A 24 1.45 1.88 -7.67
CA GLU A 24 2.26 2.47 -6.59
C GLU A 24 2.28 4.00 -6.65
N LEU A 25 2.52 4.57 -7.83
CA LEU A 25 2.52 6.02 -8.04
C LEU A 25 1.15 6.65 -7.76
N LYS A 26 0.06 5.98 -8.16
CA LYS A 26 -1.30 6.43 -7.86
C LYS A 26 -1.56 6.40 -6.35
N THR A 27 -1.14 5.34 -5.65
CA THR A 27 -1.22 5.26 -4.18
C THR A 27 -0.48 6.42 -3.52
N VAL A 28 0.75 6.74 -3.97
CA VAL A 28 1.50 7.90 -3.48
C VAL A 28 0.74 9.20 -3.69
N GLN A 29 0.16 9.42 -4.87
CA GLN A 29 -0.62 10.63 -5.15
C GLN A 29 -1.81 10.79 -4.20
N GLU A 30 -2.51 9.71 -3.88
CA GLU A 30 -3.62 9.77 -2.94
C GLU A 30 -3.16 9.93 -1.49
N LEU A 31 -2.07 9.29 -1.07
CA LEU A 31 -1.48 9.54 0.24
C LEU A 31 -1.11 11.02 0.40
N ILE A 32 -0.55 11.65 -0.64
CA ILE A 32 -0.24 13.10 -0.62
C ILE A 32 -1.52 13.93 -0.45
N LYS A 33 -2.61 13.58 -1.14
CA LYS A 33 -3.91 14.27 -0.97
C LYS A 33 -4.47 14.12 0.45
N LEU A 34 -4.16 13.02 1.12
CA LEU A 34 -4.52 12.77 2.52
C LEU A 34 -3.52 13.40 3.52
N GLY A 35 -2.66 14.31 3.07
CA GLY A 35 -1.75 15.08 3.93
C GLY A 35 -0.40 14.43 4.19
N PHE A 36 -0.08 13.26 3.60
CA PHE A 36 1.26 12.68 3.73
C PHE A 36 2.28 13.52 2.95
N LYS A 37 3.29 14.06 3.63
CA LYS A 37 4.33 14.85 2.96
C LYS A 37 5.39 13.95 2.33
N LYS A 38 5.70 14.22 1.06
CA LYS A 38 6.88 13.67 0.41
C LYS A 38 8.09 14.49 0.83
N VAL A 39 9.06 13.84 1.45
CA VAL A 39 10.36 14.44 1.78
C VAL A 39 11.42 13.59 1.11
N ASP A 40 12.26 14.24 0.30
CA ASP A 40 13.19 13.56 -0.60
C ASP A 40 14.45 13.00 0.10
N ALA A 41 14.59 13.18 1.42
CA ALA A 41 15.74 12.69 2.18
C ALA A 41 15.35 12.11 3.55
N PHE A 42 15.86 10.91 3.84
CA PHE A 42 15.75 10.23 5.13
C PHE A 42 16.66 10.94 6.15
N THR A 43 16.18 12.02 6.76
CA THR A 43 16.99 12.87 7.65
C THR A 43 16.61 12.71 9.12
N GLY A 44 16.98 11.57 9.70
CA GLY A 44 16.89 11.32 11.14
C GLY A 44 15.49 10.99 11.67
N ALA A 45 15.45 10.55 12.92
CA ALA A 45 14.22 10.16 13.60
C ALA A 45 13.26 11.35 13.78
N GLY A 46 11.97 11.14 13.50
CA GLY A 46 10.91 12.12 13.77
C GLY A 46 10.58 13.07 12.62
N LYS A 47 11.23 12.95 11.46
CA LYS A 47 10.87 13.73 10.27
C LYS A 47 9.94 12.96 9.34
N GLU A 48 8.97 13.67 8.77
CA GLU A 48 8.08 13.11 7.76
C GLU A 48 8.89 12.69 6.54
N TYR A 49 8.58 11.55 5.95
CA TYR A 49 9.18 11.13 4.68
C TYR A 49 8.22 10.24 3.90
N MET A 50 8.45 10.13 2.58
CA MET A 50 7.79 9.15 1.74
C MET A 50 8.76 8.67 0.67
N HIS A 51 9.00 7.37 0.65
CA HIS A 51 9.91 6.69 -0.24
C HIS A 51 9.17 5.61 -1.04
N LEU A 52 9.37 5.60 -2.36
CA LEU A 52 8.92 4.51 -3.23
C LEU A 52 10.00 3.45 -3.28
N GLY A 53 9.66 2.22 -2.92
CA GLY A 53 10.56 1.08 -2.95
C GLY A 53 11.16 0.82 -4.33
N GLY A 54 12.38 0.27 -4.32
CA GLY A 54 13.07 -0.20 -5.49
C GLY A 54 12.75 -1.67 -5.82
N LYS A 55 13.34 -2.18 -6.90
CA LYS A 55 13.12 -3.55 -7.40
C LYS A 55 13.38 -4.65 -6.35
N ASN A 56 14.21 -4.37 -5.34
CA ASN A 56 14.62 -5.34 -4.32
C ASN A 56 13.88 -5.16 -2.98
N ASP A 57 12.99 -4.17 -2.86
CA ASP A 57 12.26 -3.86 -1.63
C ASP A 57 10.97 -4.68 -1.51
N LYS A 58 11.13 -6.01 -1.43
CA LYS A 58 10.00 -6.95 -1.37
C LYS A 58 9.04 -6.60 -0.22
N GLY A 59 7.80 -6.28 -0.58
CA GLY A 59 6.75 -5.96 0.41
C GLY A 59 6.86 -4.58 1.02
N ARG A 60 7.72 -3.70 0.50
CA ARG A 60 7.87 -2.31 0.92
C ARG A 60 7.81 -1.41 -0.31
N ASP A 61 6.67 -1.46 -1.00
CA ASP A 61 6.49 -0.72 -2.25
C ASP A 61 6.43 0.80 -1.97
N ILE A 62 5.90 1.20 -0.82
CA ILE A 62 6.00 2.57 -0.29
C ILE A 62 6.32 2.49 1.21
N LEU A 63 7.23 3.34 1.66
CA LEU A 63 7.53 3.56 3.07
C LEU A 63 7.34 5.04 3.39
N CYS A 64 6.52 5.38 4.37
CA CYS A 64 6.39 6.77 4.81
C CYS A 64 6.39 6.89 6.33
N GLN A 65 6.77 8.06 6.85
CA GLN A 65 6.64 8.39 8.26
C GLN A 65 5.79 9.65 8.40
N VAL A 66 4.80 9.61 9.29
CA VAL A 66 3.96 10.76 9.64
C VAL A 66 3.80 10.77 11.15
N ALA A 67 4.04 11.93 11.77
CA ALA A 67 3.92 12.11 13.22
C ALA A 67 4.62 11.01 14.06
N GLY A 68 5.80 10.56 13.62
CA GLY A 68 6.57 9.52 14.30
C GLY A 68 6.14 8.08 14.02
N VAL A 69 5.04 7.85 13.31
CA VAL A 69 4.56 6.52 12.91
C VAL A 69 5.06 6.16 11.50
N THR A 70 5.69 5.00 11.36
CA THR A 70 6.17 4.47 10.08
C THR A 70 5.08 3.62 9.41
N PHE A 71 4.61 4.00 8.24
CA PHE A 71 3.69 3.22 7.44
C PHE A 71 4.46 2.41 6.39
N VAL A 72 4.24 1.10 6.41
CA VAL A 72 4.87 0.14 5.50
C VAL A 72 3.81 -0.37 4.53
N ILE A 73 3.86 0.07 3.28
CA ILE A 73 2.76 -0.11 2.35
C ILE A 73 3.17 -1.06 1.23
N GLN A 74 2.37 -2.10 1.05
CA GLN A 74 2.48 -3.04 -0.06
C GLN A 74 1.31 -2.83 -1.04
N CYS A 75 1.65 -2.62 -2.30
CA CYS A 75 0.74 -2.41 -3.40
C CYS A 75 0.52 -3.72 -4.17
N LYS A 76 -0.69 -4.28 -4.07
CA LYS A 76 -1.10 -5.48 -4.80
C LYS A 76 -2.12 -5.12 -5.87
N ASN A 77 -1.64 -4.72 -7.04
CA ASN A 77 -2.48 -4.47 -8.23
C ASN A 77 -2.97 -5.78 -8.88
N TRP A 78 -3.59 -6.65 -8.08
CA TRP A 78 -4.11 -7.94 -8.52
C TRP A 78 -5.60 -7.82 -8.82
N THR A 79 -5.98 -8.27 -10.01
CA THR A 79 -7.35 -8.31 -10.51
C THR A 79 -7.67 -9.73 -10.97
N GLY A 80 -8.92 -10.16 -10.85
CA GLY A 80 -9.36 -11.48 -11.31
C GLY A 80 -9.07 -12.60 -10.30
N SER A 81 -8.41 -13.67 -10.76
CA SER A 81 -8.21 -14.92 -10.01
C SER A 81 -7.13 -14.85 -8.92
N ASN A 82 -6.16 -13.95 -9.05
CA ASN A 82 -5.14 -13.75 -8.02
C ASN A 82 -5.76 -13.03 -6.82
N LYS A 83 -5.66 -13.65 -5.64
CA LYS A 83 -6.18 -13.11 -4.38
C LYS A 83 -5.08 -12.97 -3.35
N ILE A 84 -5.21 -11.94 -2.51
CA ILE A 84 -4.42 -11.74 -1.31
C ILE A 84 -5.01 -12.68 -0.26
N ASN A 85 -4.20 -13.65 0.19
CA ASN A 85 -4.57 -14.66 1.17
C ASN A 85 -3.88 -14.39 2.53
N ARG A 86 -4.18 -15.25 3.50
CA ARG A 86 -3.61 -15.18 4.87
C ARG A 86 -2.08 -15.12 4.86
N GLU A 87 -1.43 -15.86 3.97
CA GLU A 87 0.03 -15.97 3.90
C GLU A 87 0.65 -14.63 3.47
N ILE A 88 0.07 -13.96 2.48
CA ILE A 88 0.51 -12.62 2.05
C ILE A 88 0.29 -11.61 3.18
N THR A 89 -0.85 -11.68 3.86
CA THR A 89 -1.18 -10.83 5.01
C THR A 89 -0.13 -10.96 6.12
N TYR A 90 0.17 -12.18 6.58
CA TYR A 90 1.16 -12.38 7.64
C TYR A 90 2.60 -12.08 7.20
N ALA A 91 2.95 -12.34 5.95
CA ALA A 91 4.24 -11.94 5.41
C ALA A 91 4.42 -10.42 5.50
N HIS A 92 3.36 -9.64 5.23
CA HIS A 92 3.40 -8.19 5.36
C HIS A 92 3.46 -7.71 6.81
N CYS A 93 2.77 -8.38 7.74
CA CYS A 93 2.94 -8.13 9.18
C CYS A 93 4.41 -8.28 9.59
N GLU A 94 5.08 -9.32 9.11
CA GLU A 94 6.49 -9.58 9.45
C GLU A 94 7.44 -8.51 8.87
N VAL A 95 7.20 -8.07 7.63
CA VAL A 95 7.93 -6.94 7.05
C VAL A 95 7.73 -5.67 7.88
N THR A 96 6.50 -5.42 8.35
CA THR A 96 6.15 -4.28 9.18
C THR A 96 6.90 -4.29 10.51
N ARG A 97 6.90 -5.42 11.23
CA ARG A 97 7.65 -5.59 12.49
C ARG A 97 9.14 -5.36 12.31
N ARG A 98 9.72 -5.85 11.20
CA ARG A 98 11.14 -5.63 10.88
C ARG A 98 11.43 -4.15 10.65
N CYS A 99 10.53 -3.42 9.97
CA CYS A 99 10.67 -1.98 9.80
C CYS A 99 10.55 -1.23 11.14
N ALA A 100 9.59 -1.60 11.99
CA ALA A 100 9.46 -1.02 13.34
C ALA A 100 10.78 -1.13 14.12
N LYS A 101 11.39 -2.32 14.11
CA LYS A 101 12.68 -2.59 14.77
C LYS A 101 13.82 -1.79 14.14
N HIS A 102 13.93 -1.79 12.80
CA HIS A 102 15.02 -1.12 12.09
C HIS A 102 14.98 0.39 12.28
N TYR A 103 13.81 1.00 12.17
CA TYR A 103 13.61 2.45 12.29
C TYR A 103 13.34 2.90 13.72
N LYS A 104 13.32 1.99 14.70
CA LYS A 104 13.03 2.26 16.12
C LYS A 104 11.77 3.13 16.29
N SER A 105 10.72 2.80 15.56
CA SER A 105 9.46 3.54 15.54
C SER A 105 8.27 2.58 15.60
N VAL A 106 7.11 3.10 16.02
CA VAL A 106 5.84 2.40 15.80
C VAL A 106 5.64 2.24 14.29
N ALA A 107 5.30 1.05 13.82
CA ALA A 107 5.04 0.83 12.40
C ALA A 107 3.67 0.20 12.16
N ILE A 108 3.00 0.66 11.10
CA ILE A 108 1.70 0.17 10.64
C ILE A 108 1.85 -0.36 9.23
N GLY A 109 1.50 -1.63 9.03
CA GLY A 109 1.45 -2.26 7.73
C GLY A 109 0.19 -1.86 7.00
N ILE A 110 0.28 -1.62 5.70
CA ILE A 110 -0.88 -1.39 4.84
C ILE A 110 -0.75 -2.27 3.59
N ILE A 111 -1.79 -3.03 3.25
CA ILE A 111 -1.90 -3.67 1.94
C ILE A 111 -2.96 -2.94 1.12
N VAL A 112 -2.54 -2.37 -0.01
CA VAL A 112 -3.41 -1.63 -0.94
C VAL A 112 -3.73 -2.51 -2.13
N ALA A 113 -5.01 -2.68 -2.42
CA ALA A 113 -5.50 -3.41 -3.59
C ALA A 113 -6.52 -2.60 -4.40
N PRO A 114 -6.77 -2.93 -5.68
CA PRO A 114 -7.78 -2.23 -6.49
C PRO A 114 -9.20 -2.32 -5.93
N SER A 115 -9.54 -3.39 -5.22
CA SER A 115 -10.89 -3.67 -4.70
C SER A 115 -10.83 -4.59 -3.46
N MET A 116 -11.81 -4.49 -2.55
CA MET A 116 -11.95 -5.44 -1.43
C MET A 116 -12.08 -6.89 -1.92
N SER A 117 -12.61 -7.10 -3.13
CA SER A 117 -12.71 -8.43 -3.74
C SER A 117 -11.35 -9.07 -4.04
N ALA A 118 -10.24 -8.33 -3.91
CA ALA A 118 -8.89 -8.88 -4.05
C ALA A 118 -8.45 -9.65 -2.80
N PHE A 119 -9.08 -9.43 -1.64
CA PHE A 119 -8.77 -10.11 -0.39
C PHE A 119 -9.65 -11.35 -0.21
N THR A 120 -9.07 -12.47 0.21
CA THR A 120 -9.86 -13.62 0.65
C THR A 120 -10.45 -13.36 2.05
N PRO A 121 -11.53 -14.06 2.44
CA PRO A 121 -12.03 -14.00 3.81
C PRO A 121 -10.96 -14.32 4.86
N SER A 122 -10.06 -15.26 4.56
CA SER A 122 -8.94 -15.61 5.44
C SER A 122 -7.90 -14.49 5.57
N ALA A 123 -7.69 -13.68 4.53
CA ALA A 123 -6.82 -12.51 4.60
C ALA A 123 -7.43 -11.40 5.46
N ILE A 124 -8.74 -11.18 5.34
CA ILE A 124 -9.49 -10.21 6.15
C ILE A 124 -9.41 -10.62 7.62
N LYS A 125 -9.76 -11.87 7.94
CA LYS A 125 -9.66 -12.39 9.31
C LYS A 125 -8.25 -12.29 9.89
N ALA A 126 -7.23 -12.56 9.07
CA ALA A 126 -5.85 -12.45 9.51
C ALA A 126 -5.45 -11.00 9.83
N ALA A 127 -5.93 -10.03 9.05
CA ALA A 127 -5.71 -8.61 9.32
C ALA A 127 -6.46 -8.13 10.57
N GLU A 128 -7.69 -8.59 10.79
CA GLU A 128 -8.46 -8.29 12.01
C GLU A 128 -7.78 -8.80 13.29
N THR A 129 -7.05 -9.92 13.20
CA THR A 129 -6.25 -10.47 14.32
C THR A 129 -4.86 -9.87 14.45
N ALA A 130 -4.42 -9.04 13.49
CA ALA A 130 -3.10 -8.44 13.50
C ALA A 130 -3.15 -7.04 14.10
N ASP A 131 -2.36 -6.80 15.14
CA ASP A 131 -2.39 -5.54 15.90
C ASP A 131 -1.94 -4.31 15.07
N ASP A 132 -1.18 -4.53 13.98
CA ASP A 132 -0.49 -3.47 13.23
C ASP A 132 -0.71 -3.53 11.69
N LEU A 133 -1.86 -4.01 11.21
CA LEU A 133 -2.09 -4.17 9.76
C LEU A 133 -3.45 -3.66 9.26
N ILE A 134 -3.42 -2.76 8.28
CA ILE A 134 -4.58 -2.21 7.55
C ILE A 134 -4.71 -2.82 6.16
N LEU A 135 -5.93 -3.19 5.78
CA LEU A 135 -6.28 -3.54 4.40
C LEU A 135 -7.03 -2.35 3.76
N LEU A 136 -6.54 -1.88 2.62
CA LEU A 136 -7.16 -0.77 1.88
C LEU A 136 -7.52 -1.23 0.47
N SER A 137 -8.70 -0.80 0.01
CA SER A 137 -9.13 -0.97 -1.36
C SER A 137 -9.56 0.34 -2.00
N ALA A 138 -9.49 0.38 -3.33
CA ALA A 138 -9.85 1.53 -4.15
C ALA A 138 -9.05 2.80 -3.78
N ILE A 139 -7.90 2.97 -4.42
CA ILE A 139 -7.02 4.15 -4.31
C ILE A 139 -7.86 5.45 -4.40
N ASP A 140 -8.82 5.50 -5.32
CA ASP A 140 -9.69 6.63 -5.67
C ASP A 140 -10.72 6.99 -4.58
N LYS A 141 -10.90 6.11 -3.60
CA LYS A 141 -11.72 6.28 -2.41
C LYS A 141 -10.98 5.65 -1.23
N LEU A 142 -9.75 6.09 -0.97
CA LEU A 142 -9.01 5.76 0.24
C LEU A 142 -9.80 6.25 1.48
N ARG A 143 -10.89 5.55 1.79
CA ARG A 143 -11.49 5.51 3.10
C ARG A 143 -10.62 4.51 3.84
N LEU A 144 -9.77 5.02 4.72
CA LEU A 144 -9.17 4.22 5.77
C LEU A 144 -10.32 3.63 6.60
N HIS A 145 -10.83 2.48 6.17
CA HIS A 145 -11.70 1.67 6.99
C HIS A 145 -10.81 1.16 8.13
N ALA A 146 -11.08 1.71 9.30
CA ALA A 146 -10.30 1.56 10.51
C ALA A 146 -9.94 0.09 10.80
N THR A 147 -8.77 -0.14 11.34
CA THR A 147 -8.40 -1.39 12.01
C THR A 147 -8.64 -1.28 13.50
N VAL A 148 -9.24 -2.31 14.05
CA VAL A 148 -9.53 -2.46 15.48
C VAL A 148 -8.33 -3.09 16.15
N ASN A 149 -7.83 -2.47 17.22
CA ASN A 149 -6.83 -3.08 18.10
C ASN A 149 -7.51 -4.17 18.96
N SER A 150 -7.09 -5.42 18.78
CA SER A 150 -7.73 -6.58 19.40
C SER A 150 -7.46 -6.74 20.91
N ARG A 151 -6.48 -6.02 21.48
CA ARG A 151 -6.11 -6.15 22.92
C ARG A 151 -6.81 -5.17 23.84
N ASN A 152 -7.19 -4.00 23.36
CA ASN A 152 -7.76 -2.93 24.18
C ASN A 152 -9.07 -2.39 23.62
N GLY A 153 -9.54 -2.89 22.47
CA GLY A 153 -10.78 -2.45 21.84
C GLY A 153 -10.78 -0.98 21.42
N THR A 154 -9.62 -0.30 21.41
CA THR A 154 -9.58 1.11 21.08
C THR A 154 -9.60 1.29 19.56
N PHE A 155 -10.62 2.03 19.12
CA PHE A 155 -10.73 2.56 17.77
C PHE A 155 -9.69 3.66 17.58
N THR A 156 -8.67 3.43 16.76
CA THR A 156 -7.91 4.55 16.20
C THR A 156 -8.49 4.86 14.82
N HIS A 157 -9.53 5.69 14.79
CA HIS A 157 -9.81 6.43 13.56
C HIS A 157 -8.59 7.31 13.31
N PHE A 158 -7.73 6.92 12.37
CA PHE A 158 -6.81 7.86 11.76
C PHE A 158 -7.65 8.84 10.95
N ARG A 159 -8.12 9.90 11.61
CA ARG A 159 -8.32 11.18 10.91
C ARG A 159 -6.92 11.68 10.61
N LEU A 160 -6.47 11.36 9.41
CA LEU A 160 -5.41 12.12 8.80
C LEU A 160 -5.88 13.59 8.76
N PRO A 161 -4.99 14.55 9.05
CA PRO A 161 -5.35 15.97 9.08
C PRO A 161 -6.03 16.44 7.79
#